data_AF-A0A9X1XKK8-F1
#
_entry.id   AF-A0A9X1XKK8-F1
#
_cell.length_a   1.000
_cell.length_b   1.000
_cell.length_c   1.000
_cell.angle_alpha   90.00
_cell.angle_beta   90.00
_cell.angle_gamma   90.00
#
_symmetry.space_group_name_H-M   'P 1'
#
loop_
_entity.id
_entity.type
_entity.pdbx_description
1 polymer ?
#
loop_
_entity_poly.entity_id
_entity_poly.type
_entity_poly.pdbx_seq_one_letter_code
_entity_poly.pdbx_strand_id
1 'polypeptide(L)'
;MFKKQFIFLALLGGALSGCGSDNNSATTGGTTSGGTSTGGTTGGSTTGQTYSNQTVVPGKISDTLPQALSLAKDAGFNMYIPVSINTASQQSVRTNSSNDTIHIIAYFDETLYSTDKERDAAREIVKQKTQRAANIMQHFLTNLPESTYGVDKSSIAELMASRHATLMLTANDDANEEMLTKLFITEAYRQGQLQQWVIDANQPNSHELDTSTVARFLQSSEAFDNTYPDQFEAVIEEILVGVQTSANSQDWLVHSQSLMFRELTVEGDCHYMSNFANYCEDLGKHADRDAGFEEILHLVQAQGIAPNPKFKTFQDQFQQRALDLYNRHAAGQDSVWQPTQSSWNDWLSDDIDPEIGPSYSHEYLAAAFEAYMGMWEHTSSGLDSYQALTRSDMRNDDFEAAFWIENMFHDYLQYTAHIDSAGVETYYNNRFPQGGLTPTFHMSKSTHPPMEPYTFKSRWLVNAKIIGDVAMNLTANDQDNTIEGNSQNNVVDGKDGVDTYIVSEDFSNCTIFHQKYSDSVNCPSTGIDELMNFEKIKFNDQVISLTK
;
A
#
# COMPACT_ATOMS: atom_id res chain seq x y z
N MET A 1 -18.10 -15.88 -15.88
CA MET A 1 -18.34 -15.93 -14.43
C MET A 1 -17.96 -17.33 -13.96
N PHE A 2 -16.66 -17.57 -13.84
CA PHE A 2 -16.07 -18.88 -13.55
C PHE A 2 -16.50 -19.34 -12.14
N LYS A 3 -16.92 -20.60 -11.99
CA LYS A 3 -17.42 -21.13 -10.71
C LYS A 3 -16.32 -21.90 -10.01
N LYS A 4 -15.75 -21.27 -8.97
CA LYS A 4 -15.18 -21.86 -7.74
C LYS A 4 -14.66 -23.30 -7.83
N GLN A 5 -13.36 -23.42 -8.09
CA GLN A 5 -12.46 -24.35 -7.43
C GLN A 5 -11.04 -23.83 -7.60
N PHE A 6 -10.29 -23.78 -6.50
CA PHE A 6 -8.92 -23.27 -6.34
C PHE A 6 -8.11 -23.12 -7.63
N ILE A 7 -7.91 -21.88 -8.05
CA ILE A 7 -6.94 -21.52 -9.07
C ILE A 7 -5.82 -20.77 -8.34
N PHE A 8 -4.70 -21.45 -8.11
CA PHE A 8 -3.42 -20.82 -7.79
C PHE A 8 -2.78 -20.46 -9.12
N LEU A 9 -3.31 -19.43 -9.81
CA LEU A 9 -2.52 -18.75 -10.81
C LEU A 9 -1.63 -17.75 -10.06
N ALA A 10 -0.50 -18.25 -9.56
CA ALA A 10 0.66 -17.45 -9.20
C ALA A 10 1.03 -16.63 -10.44
N LEU A 11 0.55 -15.40 -10.45
CA LEU A 11 0.67 -14.51 -11.59
C LEU A 11 2.04 -13.88 -11.53
N LEU A 12 2.97 -14.56 -12.19
CA LEU A 12 4.20 -14.00 -12.71
C LEU A 12 3.89 -12.61 -13.27
N GLY A 13 4.61 -11.62 -12.77
CA GLY A 13 4.37 -10.20 -13.03
C GLY A 13 4.29 -9.42 -11.73
N GLY A 14 5.38 -9.43 -10.95
CA GLY A 14 5.48 -8.81 -9.63
C GLY A 14 4.85 -9.68 -8.54
N ALA A 15 5.67 -10.09 -7.57
CA ALA A 15 5.37 -10.99 -6.45
C ALA A 15 3.91 -10.95 -5.98
N LEU A 16 3.19 -12.06 -6.15
CA LEU A 16 1.86 -12.28 -5.59
C LEU A 16 1.86 -13.64 -4.89
N SER A 17 2.20 -13.65 -3.60
CA SER A 17 1.95 -14.81 -2.75
C SER A 17 0.82 -14.51 -1.75
N GLY A 18 -0.34 -15.13 -1.98
CA GLY A 18 -1.48 -15.06 -1.07
C GLY A 18 -1.20 -15.85 0.21
N CYS A 19 -0.76 -15.18 1.27
CA CYS A 19 -0.41 -15.80 2.54
C CYS A 19 -1.66 -16.23 3.34
N GLY A 20 -1.76 -17.53 3.63
CA GLY A 20 -2.69 -18.09 4.63
C GLY A 20 -1.92 -18.78 5.75
N SER A 21 -2.12 -18.38 7.01
CA SER A 21 -1.54 -19.08 8.17
C SER A 21 -2.53 -19.22 9.34
N ASP A 22 -2.68 -20.46 9.81
CA ASP A 22 -3.55 -20.87 10.93
C ASP A 22 -2.82 -20.84 12.29
N ASN A 23 -3.55 -20.40 13.32
CA ASN A 23 -3.13 -20.16 14.71
C ASN A 23 -3.02 -21.43 15.60
N ASN A 24 -1.99 -21.53 16.48
CA ASN A 24 -2.22 -21.89 17.90
C ASN A 24 -1.03 -21.73 18.88
N SER A 25 -1.41 -21.33 20.11
CA SER A 25 -0.66 -21.03 21.36
C SER A 25 0.15 -22.21 21.99
N ALA A 26 1.02 -22.11 23.02
CA ALA A 26 1.24 -21.15 24.11
C ALA A 26 2.56 -21.42 24.90
N THR A 27 3.01 -20.40 25.67
CA THR A 27 3.69 -20.42 27.02
C THR A 27 5.20 -20.68 27.21
N THR A 28 5.97 -19.59 27.13
CA THR A 28 6.79 -18.87 28.18
C THR A 28 7.66 -19.55 29.24
N GLY A 29 8.90 -19.04 29.31
CA GLY A 29 9.67 -18.69 30.53
C GLY A 29 11.18 -18.65 30.23
N GLY A 30 12.02 -17.66 30.57
CA GLY A 30 11.90 -16.34 31.16
C GLY A 30 13.32 -15.77 31.41
N THR A 31 13.46 -14.44 31.27
CA THR A 31 14.38 -13.51 31.98
C THR A 31 15.91 -13.55 31.82
N THR A 32 16.50 -12.45 31.31
CA THR A 32 17.34 -11.42 31.99
C THR A 32 18.27 -10.74 30.96
N SER A 33 17.99 -9.51 30.49
CA SER A 33 18.29 -8.17 31.04
C SER A 33 19.76 -7.72 30.97
N GLY A 34 20.01 -6.62 30.25
CA GLY A 34 21.02 -5.64 30.65
C GLY A 34 21.67 -4.80 29.53
N GLY A 35 21.41 -3.48 29.53
CA GLY A 35 22.49 -2.51 29.33
C GLY A 35 22.38 -1.52 28.16
N THR A 36 21.53 -0.51 28.33
CA THR A 36 21.41 0.71 27.53
C THR A 36 22.67 1.58 27.57
N SER A 37 23.03 2.26 26.47
CA SER A 37 23.66 3.58 26.53
C SER A 37 23.36 4.42 25.29
N THR A 38 22.71 5.55 25.56
CA THR A 38 22.30 6.63 24.65
C THR A 38 23.45 7.60 24.37
N GLY A 39 23.42 8.23 23.19
CA GLY A 39 24.30 9.35 22.84
C GLY A 39 23.75 10.11 21.64
N GLY A 40 23.07 11.23 21.89
CA GLY A 40 22.54 12.12 20.85
C GLY A 40 23.61 13.05 20.27
N THR A 41 23.32 13.60 19.08
CA THR A 41 24.07 14.74 18.56
C THR A 41 23.20 15.69 17.76
N THR A 42 23.51 16.96 17.96
CA THR A 42 22.91 18.20 17.49
C THR A 42 23.22 18.55 16.04
N GLY A 43 22.31 19.31 15.44
CA GLY A 43 22.26 19.72 14.03
C GLY A 43 23.35 20.67 13.51
N GLY A 44 23.44 20.71 12.18
CA GLY A 44 24.23 21.64 11.38
C GLY A 44 23.45 22.09 10.14
N SER A 45 23.21 23.39 10.04
CA SER A 45 22.53 24.07 8.95
C SER A 45 23.39 24.12 7.67
N THR A 46 22.81 23.77 6.51
CA THR A 46 23.35 24.12 5.20
C THR A 46 22.30 24.79 4.30
N THR A 47 22.81 25.71 3.49
CA THR A 47 22.18 26.67 2.59
C THR A 47 21.15 26.07 1.63
N GLY A 48 19.89 26.49 1.76
CA GLY A 48 18.75 25.97 1.00
C GLY A 48 18.71 26.42 -0.45
N GLN A 49 19.00 25.49 -1.35
CA GLN A 49 18.19 25.35 -2.56
C GLN A 49 16.96 24.54 -2.16
N THR A 50 15.76 25.11 -2.27
CA THR A 50 14.52 24.45 -1.89
C THR A 50 14.14 23.43 -2.96
N TYR A 51 14.76 22.25 -2.93
CA TYR A 51 14.29 21.09 -3.67
C TYR A 51 13.10 20.49 -2.93
N SER A 52 12.06 20.08 -3.66
CA SER A 52 11.02 19.25 -3.06
C SER A 52 11.63 17.89 -2.73
N ASN A 53 11.44 17.42 -1.50
CA ASN A 53 11.82 16.04 -1.14
C ASN A 53 10.92 15.01 -1.83
N GLN A 54 9.76 15.41 -2.36
CA GLN A 54 8.86 14.50 -3.07
C GLN A 54 9.35 14.29 -4.50
N THR A 55 9.71 13.05 -4.83
CA THR A 55 10.14 12.64 -6.18
C THR A 55 8.98 12.39 -7.13
N VAL A 56 7.80 12.11 -6.58
CA VAL A 56 6.57 11.87 -7.34
C VAL A 56 5.42 12.71 -6.81
N VAL A 57 4.45 12.96 -7.67
CA VAL A 57 3.20 13.64 -7.35
C VAL A 57 2.04 12.76 -7.83
N PRO A 58 1.28 12.14 -6.90
CA PRO A 58 0.01 11.51 -7.22
C PRO A 58 -0.95 12.51 -7.86
N GLY A 59 -1.56 12.13 -8.98
CA GLY A 59 -2.61 12.89 -9.64
C GLY A 59 -3.95 12.75 -8.94
N LYS A 60 -4.97 13.41 -9.51
CA LYS A 60 -6.36 13.20 -9.08
C LYS A 60 -6.91 11.92 -9.68
N ILE A 61 -7.80 11.25 -8.94
CA ILE A 61 -8.60 10.14 -9.45
C ILE A 61 -9.38 10.59 -10.68
N SER A 62 -9.32 9.76 -11.73
CA SER A 62 -10.09 9.90 -12.95
C SER A 62 -10.91 8.65 -13.20
N ASP A 63 -12.15 8.84 -13.64
CA ASP A 63 -13.01 7.75 -14.13
C ASP A 63 -12.70 7.43 -15.62
N THR A 64 -11.52 7.82 -16.13
CA THR A 64 -11.10 7.61 -17.52
C THR A 64 -9.64 7.23 -17.60
N LEU A 65 -9.35 6.14 -18.32
CA LEU A 65 -8.00 5.66 -18.59
C LEU A 65 -7.41 6.33 -19.85
N PRO A 66 -6.10 6.62 -19.88
CA PRO A 66 -5.42 7.14 -21.06
C PRO A 66 -5.39 6.12 -22.20
N GLN A 67 -5.16 6.59 -23.44
CA GLN A 67 -5.16 5.72 -24.62
C GLN A 67 -4.13 4.57 -24.54
N ALA A 68 -2.99 4.79 -23.88
CA ALA A 68 -1.98 3.76 -23.65
C ALA A 68 -2.52 2.56 -22.84
N LEU A 69 -3.58 2.77 -22.05
CA LEU A 69 -4.23 1.76 -21.22
C LEU A 69 -5.60 1.35 -21.80
N SER A 70 -5.80 1.45 -23.12
CA SER A 70 -7.07 1.06 -23.76
C SER A 70 -7.40 -0.41 -23.54
N LEU A 71 -6.39 -1.28 -23.52
CA LEU A 71 -6.57 -2.71 -23.24
C LEU A 71 -7.13 -2.95 -21.82
N ALA A 72 -6.64 -2.22 -20.82
CA ALA A 72 -7.20 -2.26 -19.46
C ALA A 72 -8.65 -1.77 -19.42
N LYS A 73 -8.94 -0.67 -20.13
CA LYS A 73 -10.32 -0.17 -20.25
C LYS A 73 -11.25 -1.22 -20.89
N ASP A 74 -10.81 -1.88 -21.95
CA ASP A 74 -11.58 -2.92 -22.63
C ASP A 74 -11.75 -4.17 -21.76
N ALA A 75 -10.77 -4.44 -20.89
CA ALA A 75 -10.88 -5.47 -19.85
C ALA A 75 -11.91 -5.09 -18.76
N GLY A 76 -12.10 -3.80 -18.47
CA GLY A 76 -13.15 -3.32 -17.56
C GLY A 76 -12.67 -2.32 -16.51
N PHE A 77 -11.35 -2.08 -16.40
CA PHE A 77 -10.81 -1.09 -15.49
C PHE A 77 -11.40 0.30 -15.78
N ASN A 78 -11.85 0.96 -14.72
CA ASN A 78 -12.69 2.16 -14.82
C ASN A 78 -12.27 3.30 -13.88
N MET A 79 -11.17 3.14 -13.14
CA MET A 79 -10.55 4.20 -12.35
C MET A 79 -9.05 4.27 -12.60
N TYR A 80 -8.49 5.48 -12.56
CA TYR A 80 -7.09 5.75 -12.87
C TYR A 80 -6.52 6.88 -12.00
N ILE A 81 -5.31 6.69 -11.49
CA ILE A 81 -4.46 7.75 -10.93
C ILE A 81 -3.11 7.73 -11.68
N PRO A 82 -2.70 8.83 -12.34
CA PRO A 82 -1.33 8.99 -12.79
C PRO A 82 -0.44 9.37 -11.61
N VAL A 83 0.68 8.70 -11.41
CA VAL A 83 1.73 9.13 -10.48
C VAL A 83 2.88 9.71 -11.30
N SER A 84 2.97 11.03 -11.30
CA SER A 84 3.89 11.79 -12.18
C SER A 84 5.22 12.03 -11.50
N ILE A 85 6.31 12.07 -12.27
CA ILE A 85 7.63 12.45 -11.76
C ILE A 85 7.65 13.95 -11.43
N ASN A 86 8.15 14.29 -10.24
CA ASN A 86 8.34 15.66 -9.83
C ASN A 86 9.64 16.22 -10.45
N THR A 87 9.53 16.89 -11.59
CA THR A 87 10.70 17.49 -12.26
C THR A 87 11.41 18.54 -11.41
N ALA A 88 10.76 19.11 -10.38
CA ALA A 88 11.40 20.04 -9.44
C ALA A 88 12.33 19.36 -8.41
N SER A 89 12.27 18.04 -8.25
CA SER A 89 13.22 17.27 -7.43
C SER A 89 14.47 16.82 -8.22
N GLN A 90 14.54 17.11 -9.52
CA GLN A 90 15.63 16.66 -10.39
C GLN A 90 16.87 17.59 -10.28
N GLN A 91 18.01 17.02 -9.88
CA GLN A 91 19.32 17.69 -10.00
C GLN A 91 19.88 17.69 -11.43
N SER A 92 19.21 17.02 -12.38
CA SER A 92 19.69 16.82 -13.76
C SER A 92 18.82 17.57 -14.77
N VAL A 93 19.43 18.50 -15.51
CA VAL A 93 18.81 19.18 -16.66
C VAL A 93 18.65 18.16 -17.79
N ARG A 94 17.47 17.54 -17.91
CA ARG A 94 17.05 16.91 -19.17
C ARG A 94 15.81 17.60 -19.71
N THR A 95 15.95 18.07 -20.94
CA THR A 95 14.86 18.50 -21.81
C THR A 95 14.24 17.27 -22.47
N ASN A 96 12.92 17.12 -22.34
CA ASN A 96 12.08 16.09 -22.95
C ASN A 96 12.32 14.65 -22.47
N SER A 97 11.61 14.24 -21.42
CA SER A 97 11.03 12.89 -21.40
C SER A 97 9.53 13.02 -21.66
N SER A 98 8.98 12.05 -22.36
CA SER A 98 7.57 11.86 -22.64
C SER A 98 6.72 11.91 -21.36
N ASN A 99 5.39 11.88 -21.54
CA ASN A 99 4.39 11.75 -20.47
C ASN A 99 4.51 10.42 -19.69
N ASP A 100 5.70 10.04 -19.26
CA ASP A 100 5.97 8.78 -18.57
C ASP A 100 5.49 8.94 -17.13
N THR A 101 4.54 8.10 -16.75
CA THR A 101 3.90 8.09 -15.45
C THR A 101 3.90 6.68 -14.92
N ILE A 102 4.01 6.53 -13.61
CA ILE A 102 3.62 5.28 -12.95
C ILE A 102 2.08 5.24 -12.95
N HIS A 103 1.49 4.09 -13.23
CA HIS A 103 0.05 3.96 -13.37
C HIS A 103 -0.55 3.26 -12.15
N ILE A 104 -1.71 3.74 -11.70
CA ILE A 104 -2.56 3.03 -10.77
C ILE A 104 -3.92 2.90 -11.44
N ILE A 105 -4.37 1.67 -11.71
CA ILE A 105 -5.68 1.38 -12.29
C ILE A 105 -6.51 0.56 -11.32
N ALA A 106 -7.83 0.79 -11.34
CA ALA A 106 -8.76 0.10 -10.46
C ALA A 106 -9.99 -0.40 -11.23
N TYR A 107 -10.44 -1.60 -10.89
CA TYR A 107 -11.69 -2.18 -11.37
C TYR A 107 -12.74 -2.12 -10.26
N PHE A 108 -13.82 -1.38 -10.51
CA PHE A 108 -15.00 -1.34 -9.66
C PHE A 108 -16.23 -1.84 -10.41
N ASP A 109 -16.76 -2.98 -9.96
CA ASP A 109 -17.96 -3.56 -10.54
C ASP A 109 -19.23 -2.89 -9.98
N GLU A 110 -19.73 -1.92 -10.72
CA GLU A 110 -20.97 -1.21 -10.38
C GLU A 110 -22.20 -2.12 -10.40
N THR A 111 -22.14 -3.27 -11.08
CA THR A 111 -23.29 -4.16 -11.26
C THR A 111 -23.63 -4.94 -9.98
N LEU A 112 -22.71 -4.97 -9.00
CA LEU A 112 -22.93 -5.60 -7.70
C LEU A 112 -23.92 -4.84 -6.80
N TYR A 113 -24.24 -3.59 -7.14
CA TYR A 113 -25.03 -2.70 -6.30
C TYR A 113 -26.37 -2.37 -6.96
N SER A 114 -27.46 -2.53 -6.20
CA SER A 114 -28.82 -2.42 -6.74
C SER A 114 -29.29 -0.97 -6.88
N THR A 115 -28.83 -0.07 -6.00
CA THR A 115 -29.26 1.34 -5.97
C THR A 115 -28.11 2.30 -6.27
N ASP A 116 -28.43 3.50 -6.78
CA ASP A 116 -27.44 4.57 -7.00
C ASP A 116 -26.73 4.94 -5.69
N LYS A 117 -27.47 5.01 -4.58
CA LYS A 117 -26.91 5.34 -3.26
C LYS A 117 -25.85 4.34 -2.81
N GLU A 118 -26.11 3.04 -2.96
CA GLU A 118 -25.15 1.98 -2.63
C GLU A 118 -23.93 2.04 -3.56
N ARG A 119 -24.15 2.23 -4.87
CA ARG A 119 -23.06 2.41 -5.85
C ARG A 119 -22.16 3.57 -5.48
N ASP A 120 -22.74 4.73 -5.17
CA ASP A 120 -21.99 5.94 -4.87
C ASP A 120 -21.18 5.79 -3.58
N ALA A 121 -21.76 5.20 -2.53
CA ALA A 121 -21.06 4.93 -1.28
C ALA A 121 -19.89 3.96 -1.47
N ALA A 122 -20.12 2.85 -2.18
CA ALA A 122 -19.07 1.87 -2.47
C ALA A 122 -17.97 2.43 -3.38
N ARG A 123 -18.35 3.24 -4.38
CA ARG A 123 -17.39 3.93 -5.25
C ARG A 123 -16.49 4.85 -4.45
N GLU A 124 -17.04 5.60 -3.50
CA GLU A 124 -16.24 6.49 -2.66
C GLU A 124 -15.24 5.72 -1.81
N ILE A 125 -15.63 4.59 -1.21
CA ILE A 125 -14.71 3.71 -0.47
C ILE A 125 -13.57 3.23 -1.39
N VAL A 126 -13.90 2.77 -2.60
CA VAL A 126 -12.89 2.36 -3.59
C VAL A 126 -11.97 3.52 -3.93
N LYS A 127 -12.49 4.73 -4.15
CA LYS A 127 -11.69 5.93 -4.40
C LYS A 127 -10.73 6.23 -3.26
N GLN A 128 -11.17 6.14 -2.00
CA GLN A 128 -10.31 6.36 -0.84
C GLN A 128 -9.20 5.30 -0.75
N LYS A 129 -9.51 4.03 -0.98
CA LYS A 129 -8.52 2.94 -1.05
C LYS A 129 -7.51 3.16 -2.19
N THR A 130 -7.98 3.46 -3.40
CA THR A 130 -7.09 3.77 -4.54
C THR A 130 -6.21 4.99 -4.27
N GLN A 131 -6.74 6.03 -3.62
CA GLN A 131 -5.95 7.19 -3.21
C GLN A 131 -4.88 6.81 -2.18
N ARG A 132 -5.21 5.96 -1.20
CA ARG A 132 -4.23 5.48 -0.22
C ARG A 132 -3.09 4.71 -0.88
N ALA A 133 -3.37 3.88 -1.89
CA ALA A 133 -2.31 3.21 -2.64
C ALA A 133 -1.34 4.22 -3.27
N ALA A 134 -1.86 5.29 -3.88
CA ALA A 134 -1.03 6.36 -4.43
C ALA A 134 -0.21 7.10 -3.34
N ASN A 135 -0.80 7.28 -2.15
CA ASN A 135 -0.14 7.90 -1.01
C ASN A 135 1.01 7.04 -0.43
N ILE A 136 0.82 5.72 -0.32
CA ILE A 136 1.88 4.79 0.09
C ILE A 136 3.02 4.80 -0.92
N MET A 137 2.71 4.79 -2.23
CA MET A 137 3.72 4.92 -3.28
C MET A 137 4.50 6.25 -3.18
N GLN A 138 3.81 7.35 -2.88
CA GLN A 138 4.46 8.64 -2.61
C GLN A 138 5.42 8.55 -1.42
N HIS A 139 5.05 7.86 -0.34
CA HIS A 139 5.93 7.66 0.80
C HIS A 139 7.22 6.91 0.42
N PHE A 140 7.09 5.79 -0.30
CA PHE A 140 8.25 5.02 -0.73
C PHE A 140 9.18 5.80 -1.65
N LEU A 141 8.64 6.68 -2.49
CA LEU A 141 9.41 7.45 -3.48
C LEU A 141 9.84 8.84 -2.99
N THR A 142 9.46 9.28 -1.79
CA THR A 142 9.95 10.53 -1.22
C THR A 142 11.41 10.39 -0.80
N ASN A 143 12.25 11.35 -1.19
CA ASN A 143 13.66 11.44 -0.82
C ASN A 143 13.80 11.57 0.69
N LEU A 144 14.73 10.83 1.27
CA LEU A 144 15.15 10.90 2.66
C LEU A 144 16.51 11.62 2.73
N PRO A 145 16.54 12.91 3.09
CA PRO A 145 17.78 13.65 3.23
C PRO A 145 18.76 12.97 4.19
N GLU A 146 20.05 13.16 3.96
CA GLU A 146 21.14 12.67 4.84
C GLU A 146 21.21 11.13 5.00
N SER A 147 20.52 10.37 4.16
CA SER A 147 20.54 8.90 4.16
C SER A 147 21.49 8.32 3.09
N THR A 148 21.85 7.03 3.27
CA THR A 148 22.76 6.32 2.35
C THR A 148 22.11 6.00 0.99
N TYR A 149 20.87 5.53 1.00
CA TYR A 149 20.16 5.03 -0.19
C TYR A 149 18.99 5.94 -0.59
N GLY A 150 18.38 6.64 0.35
CA GLY A 150 17.18 7.44 0.12
C GLY A 150 17.41 8.89 -0.28
N VAL A 151 18.66 9.39 -0.34
CA VAL A 151 18.96 10.81 -0.60
C VAL A 151 18.43 11.32 -1.94
N ASP A 152 18.48 10.48 -2.98
CA ASP A 152 17.96 10.78 -4.31
C ASP A 152 17.34 9.52 -4.92
N LYS A 153 16.02 9.44 -4.85
CA LYS A 153 15.19 8.39 -5.44
C LYS A 153 14.70 8.75 -6.84
N SER A 154 15.15 9.85 -7.44
CA SER A 154 14.71 10.27 -8.79
C SER A 154 14.93 9.19 -9.82
N SER A 155 16.08 8.50 -9.79
CA SER A 155 16.32 7.39 -10.72
C SER A 155 15.46 6.15 -10.47
N ILE A 156 14.92 5.95 -9.25
CA ILE A 156 13.97 4.86 -8.98
C ILE A 156 12.64 5.23 -9.64
N ALA A 157 12.12 6.41 -9.36
CA ALA A 157 10.85 6.87 -9.89
C ALA A 157 10.87 6.98 -11.43
N GLU A 158 11.95 7.54 -12.00
CA GLU A 158 12.15 7.63 -13.45
C GLU A 158 12.18 6.25 -14.11
N LEU A 159 12.85 5.27 -13.49
CA LEU A 159 12.89 3.91 -14.02
C LEU A 159 11.51 3.28 -14.00
N MET A 160 10.79 3.37 -12.88
CA MET A 160 9.40 2.88 -12.77
C MET A 160 8.49 3.51 -13.84
N ALA A 161 8.56 4.83 -14.03
CA ALA A 161 7.76 5.52 -15.04
C ALA A 161 8.14 5.11 -16.47
N SER A 162 9.43 4.97 -16.76
CA SER A 162 9.91 4.53 -18.09
C SER A 162 9.58 3.07 -18.41
N ARG A 163 9.43 2.23 -17.37
CA ARG A 163 8.94 0.85 -17.47
C ARG A 163 7.40 0.77 -17.47
N HIS A 164 6.71 1.90 -17.39
CA HIS A 164 5.25 1.95 -17.27
C HIS A 164 4.70 1.11 -16.11
N ALA A 165 5.43 1.07 -14.98
CA ALA A 165 5.04 0.32 -13.79
C ALA A 165 3.58 0.59 -13.42
N THR A 166 2.81 -0.48 -13.17
CA THR A 166 1.35 -0.38 -12.99
C THR A 166 0.86 -1.13 -11.75
N LEU A 167 0.24 -0.43 -10.81
CA LEU A 167 -0.51 -1.05 -9.74
C LEU A 167 -1.95 -1.30 -10.21
N MET A 168 -2.43 -2.54 -10.12
CA MET A 168 -3.79 -2.94 -10.46
C MET A 168 -4.58 -3.25 -9.20
N LEU A 169 -5.70 -2.55 -9.00
CA LEU A 169 -6.58 -2.78 -7.87
C LEU A 169 -7.89 -3.44 -8.27
N THR A 170 -8.25 -4.50 -7.55
CA THR A 170 -9.50 -5.25 -7.72
C THR A 170 -10.13 -5.54 -6.36
N ALA A 171 -11.34 -6.09 -6.33
CA ALA A 171 -12.04 -6.33 -5.06
C ALA A 171 -11.36 -7.38 -4.16
N ASN A 172 -10.92 -8.50 -4.76
CA ASN A 172 -10.46 -9.72 -4.11
C ASN A 172 -9.74 -10.62 -5.13
N ASP A 173 -9.25 -11.80 -4.71
CA ASP A 173 -8.57 -12.77 -5.59
C ASP A 173 -9.40 -13.14 -6.82
N ASP A 174 -10.67 -13.52 -6.62
CA ASP A 174 -11.57 -13.95 -7.69
C ASP A 174 -11.69 -12.86 -8.77
N ALA A 175 -11.85 -11.59 -8.35
CA ALA A 175 -11.91 -10.46 -9.28
C ALA A 175 -10.57 -10.17 -9.94
N ASN A 176 -9.46 -10.34 -9.22
CA ASN A 176 -8.11 -10.18 -9.77
C ASN A 176 -7.84 -11.21 -10.88
N GLU A 177 -8.12 -12.47 -10.59
CA GLU A 177 -7.92 -13.59 -11.50
C GLU A 177 -8.78 -13.44 -12.76
N GLU A 178 -10.06 -13.07 -12.62
CA GLU A 178 -10.94 -12.81 -13.76
C GLU A 178 -10.39 -11.67 -14.65
N MET A 179 -9.97 -10.57 -14.02
CA MET A 179 -9.47 -9.39 -14.75
C MET A 179 -8.14 -9.66 -15.43
N LEU A 180 -7.20 -10.33 -14.77
CA LEU A 180 -5.90 -10.68 -15.32
C LEU A 180 -6.02 -11.72 -16.43
N THR A 181 -6.82 -12.76 -16.25
CA THR A 181 -7.14 -13.74 -17.31
C THR A 181 -7.68 -13.03 -18.55
N LYS A 182 -8.65 -12.12 -18.37
CA LYS A 182 -9.19 -11.33 -19.49
C LYS A 182 -8.13 -10.45 -20.15
N LEU A 183 -7.24 -9.83 -19.38
CA LEU A 183 -6.13 -9.03 -19.89
C LEU A 183 -5.19 -9.86 -20.76
N PHE A 184 -4.71 -11.00 -20.28
CA PHE A 184 -3.77 -11.84 -21.04
C PHE A 184 -4.39 -12.45 -22.29
N ILE A 185 -5.65 -12.90 -22.23
CA ILE A 185 -6.36 -13.38 -23.42
C ILE A 185 -6.52 -12.26 -24.44
N THR A 186 -6.87 -11.06 -23.98
CA THR A 186 -7.04 -9.90 -24.87
C THR A 186 -5.70 -9.49 -25.49
N GLU A 187 -4.62 -9.55 -24.72
CA GLU A 187 -3.27 -9.26 -25.19
C GLU A 187 -2.77 -10.31 -26.19
N ALA A 188 -2.94 -11.59 -25.87
CA ALA A 188 -2.65 -12.71 -26.77
C ALA A 188 -3.40 -12.57 -28.09
N TYR A 189 -4.69 -12.21 -28.03
CA TYR A 189 -5.50 -11.97 -29.22
C TYR A 189 -5.03 -10.74 -30.00
N ARG A 190 -4.69 -9.63 -29.33
CA ARG A 190 -4.13 -8.42 -29.96
C ARG A 190 -2.84 -8.71 -30.72
N GLN A 191 -2.01 -9.61 -30.20
CA GLN A 191 -0.78 -10.07 -30.83
C GLN A 191 -1.00 -11.14 -31.92
N GLY A 192 -2.22 -11.65 -32.08
CA GLY A 192 -2.54 -12.76 -32.98
C GLY A 192 -1.93 -14.10 -32.54
N GLN A 193 -1.55 -14.22 -31.26
CA GLN A 193 -0.87 -15.40 -30.70
C GLN A 193 -1.81 -16.32 -29.89
N LEU A 194 -3.04 -15.88 -29.57
CA LEU A 194 -3.97 -16.65 -28.73
C LEU A 194 -4.13 -18.11 -29.20
N GLN A 195 -4.32 -18.34 -30.49
CA GLN A 195 -4.43 -19.70 -31.02
C GLN A 195 -3.13 -20.51 -30.85
N GLN A 196 -1.98 -19.87 -31.06
CA GLN A 196 -0.69 -20.54 -31.00
C GLN A 196 -0.35 -20.93 -29.56
N TRP A 197 -0.51 -20.03 -28.59
CA TRP A 197 -0.25 -20.33 -27.17
C TRP A 197 -1.20 -21.40 -26.61
N VAL A 198 -2.46 -21.43 -27.05
CA VAL A 198 -3.38 -22.53 -26.70
C VAL A 198 -2.91 -23.88 -27.24
N ILE A 199 -2.30 -23.90 -28.43
CA ILE A 199 -1.70 -25.11 -29.02
C ILE A 199 -0.42 -25.50 -28.27
N ASP A 200 0.42 -24.52 -27.92
CA ASP A 200 1.72 -24.72 -27.26
C ASP A 200 1.57 -25.29 -25.85
N ALA A 201 0.46 -25.01 -25.17
CA ALA A 201 0.09 -25.63 -23.90
C ALA A 201 -0.01 -27.15 -23.99
N ASN A 202 -0.15 -27.70 -25.22
CA ASN A 202 -0.09 -29.13 -25.54
C ASN A 202 -1.11 -29.97 -24.74
N GLN A 203 -2.28 -29.40 -24.46
CA GLN A 203 -3.35 -30.06 -23.71
C GLN A 203 -4.31 -30.82 -24.65
N PRO A 204 -4.74 -32.05 -24.33
CA PRO A 204 -5.50 -32.91 -25.25
C PRO A 204 -6.80 -32.29 -25.80
N ASN A 205 -7.53 -31.55 -24.97
CA ASN A 205 -8.84 -31.00 -25.33
C ASN A 205 -8.81 -29.50 -25.67
N SER A 206 -7.62 -28.87 -25.69
CA SER A 206 -7.44 -27.43 -25.98
C SER A 206 -8.11 -26.95 -27.28
N HIS A 207 -8.32 -27.85 -28.25
CA HIS A 207 -9.04 -27.59 -29.50
C HIS A 207 -10.54 -27.23 -29.30
N GLU A 208 -11.11 -27.46 -28.11
CA GLU A 208 -12.48 -27.05 -27.75
C GLU A 208 -12.58 -25.55 -27.40
N LEU A 209 -11.45 -24.87 -27.18
CA LEU A 209 -11.42 -23.43 -26.93
C LEU A 209 -11.53 -22.64 -28.25
N ASP A 210 -12.51 -21.75 -28.35
CA ASP A 210 -12.78 -20.93 -29.53
C ASP A 210 -11.91 -19.66 -29.50
N THR A 211 -10.74 -19.73 -30.13
CA THR A 211 -9.75 -18.65 -30.19
C THR A 211 -10.06 -17.57 -31.25
N SER A 212 -11.23 -17.61 -31.90
CA SER A 212 -11.58 -16.70 -33.00
C SER A 212 -11.77 -15.24 -32.58
N THR A 213 -12.22 -15.01 -31.35
CA THR A 213 -12.35 -13.69 -30.72
C THR A 213 -12.21 -13.83 -29.22
N VAL A 214 -11.83 -12.76 -28.51
CA VAL A 214 -11.78 -12.73 -27.04
C VAL A 214 -13.12 -13.18 -26.43
N ALA A 215 -14.25 -12.65 -26.92
CA ALA A 215 -15.56 -12.98 -26.39
C ALA A 215 -15.91 -14.47 -26.58
N ARG A 216 -15.54 -15.05 -27.72
CA ARG A 216 -15.74 -16.48 -27.98
C ARG A 216 -14.85 -17.35 -27.11
N PHE A 217 -13.60 -16.96 -26.91
CA PHE A 217 -12.68 -17.69 -26.05
C PHE A 217 -13.17 -17.71 -24.62
N LEU A 218 -13.56 -16.55 -24.06
CA LEU A 218 -14.11 -16.46 -22.71
C LEU A 218 -15.40 -17.30 -22.58
N GLN A 219 -16.25 -17.31 -23.60
CA GLN A 219 -17.47 -18.12 -23.61
C GLN A 219 -17.18 -19.63 -23.65
N SER A 220 -16.22 -20.08 -24.46
CA SER A 220 -15.84 -21.49 -24.51
C SER A 220 -15.08 -21.93 -23.26
N SER A 221 -14.32 -21.02 -22.65
CA SER A 221 -13.50 -21.28 -21.45
C SER A 221 -14.36 -21.71 -20.28
N GLU A 222 -15.55 -21.14 -20.09
CA GLU A 222 -16.45 -21.53 -18.99
C GLU A 222 -16.85 -23.01 -19.08
N ALA A 223 -17.22 -23.51 -20.26
CA ALA A 223 -17.56 -24.91 -20.43
C ALA A 223 -16.33 -25.83 -20.33
N PHE A 224 -15.19 -25.35 -20.84
CA PHE A 224 -13.92 -26.07 -20.85
C PHE A 224 -13.37 -26.26 -19.43
N ASP A 225 -13.27 -25.18 -18.65
CA ASP A 225 -12.81 -25.17 -17.26
C ASP A 225 -13.65 -26.11 -16.37
N ASN A 226 -14.98 -26.05 -16.50
CA ASN A 226 -15.88 -26.94 -15.77
C ASN A 226 -15.66 -28.44 -16.09
N THR A 227 -15.12 -28.77 -17.27
CA THR A 227 -14.94 -30.15 -17.72
C THR A 227 -13.49 -30.63 -17.55
N TYR A 228 -12.52 -29.72 -17.70
CA TYR A 228 -11.08 -29.99 -17.78
C TYR A 228 -10.26 -28.92 -17.03
N PRO A 229 -10.46 -28.72 -15.71
CA PRO A 229 -9.87 -27.60 -14.97
C PRO A 229 -8.33 -27.59 -15.05
N ASP A 230 -7.66 -28.72 -14.80
CA ASP A 230 -6.19 -28.83 -14.88
C ASP A 230 -5.63 -28.51 -16.29
N GLN A 231 -6.39 -28.81 -17.34
CA GLN A 231 -5.99 -28.47 -18.72
C GLN A 231 -6.23 -26.98 -19.01
N PHE A 232 -7.25 -26.39 -18.40
CA PHE A 232 -7.51 -24.97 -18.54
C PHE A 232 -6.42 -24.15 -17.86
N GLU A 233 -6.04 -24.55 -16.64
CA GLU A 233 -4.92 -23.96 -15.89
C GLU A 233 -3.63 -23.94 -16.73
N ALA A 234 -3.23 -25.10 -17.29
CA ALA A 234 -2.03 -25.18 -18.14
C ALA A 234 -2.14 -24.32 -19.43
N VAL A 235 -3.35 -24.13 -19.97
CA VAL A 235 -3.56 -23.23 -21.13
C VAL A 235 -3.40 -21.76 -20.72
N ILE A 236 -3.94 -21.37 -19.57
CA ILE A 236 -3.79 -20.00 -19.07
C ILE A 236 -2.34 -19.72 -18.68
N GLU A 237 -1.64 -20.68 -18.08
CA GLU A 237 -0.20 -20.60 -17.77
C GLU A 237 0.63 -20.37 -19.05
N GLU A 238 0.38 -21.12 -20.12
CA GLU A 238 1.10 -20.92 -21.39
C GLU A 238 0.79 -19.55 -22.01
N ILE A 239 -0.47 -19.09 -21.95
CA ILE A 239 -0.83 -17.75 -22.41
C ILE A 239 -0.10 -16.67 -21.59
N LEU A 240 -0.03 -16.84 -20.27
CA LEU A 240 0.69 -15.95 -19.37
C LEU A 240 2.17 -15.89 -19.74
N VAL A 241 2.85 -17.03 -19.82
CA VAL A 241 4.26 -17.13 -20.23
C VAL A 241 4.47 -16.48 -21.61
N GLY A 242 3.55 -16.71 -22.55
CA GLY A 242 3.55 -16.08 -23.86
C GLY A 242 3.48 -14.55 -23.80
N VAL A 243 2.57 -14.00 -22.99
CA VAL A 243 2.48 -12.55 -22.78
C VAL A 243 3.76 -12.02 -22.12
N GLN A 244 4.29 -12.68 -21.10
CA GLN A 244 5.45 -12.14 -20.38
C GLN A 244 6.75 -12.17 -21.18
N THR A 245 6.92 -13.19 -22.02
CA THR A 245 8.14 -13.36 -22.81
C THR A 245 8.08 -12.70 -24.19
N SER A 246 6.89 -12.30 -24.65
CA SER A 246 6.74 -11.64 -25.95
C SER A 246 7.22 -10.19 -25.91
N ALA A 247 8.16 -9.86 -26.80
CA ALA A 247 8.64 -8.49 -27.01
C ALA A 247 7.57 -7.53 -27.58
N ASN A 248 6.38 -8.03 -27.96
CA ASN A 248 5.26 -7.21 -28.42
C ASN A 248 4.27 -6.87 -27.30
N SER A 249 4.46 -7.42 -26.10
CA SER A 249 3.59 -7.19 -24.97
C SER A 249 3.65 -5.75 -24.48
N GLN A 250 2.55 -5.30 -23.91
CA GLN A 250 2.49 -3.95 -23.36
C GLN A 250 3.30 -3.88 -22.05
N ASP A 251 4.28 -2.98 -22.00
CA ASP A 251 5.16 -2.80 -20.83
C ASP A 251 4.38 -2.65 -19.52
N TRP A 252 3.29 -1.87 -19.54
CA TRP A 252 2.46 -1.64 -18.36
C TRP A 252 1.80 -2.91 -17.80
N LEU A 253 1.55 -3.90 -18.66
CA LEU A 253 0.94 -5.17 -18.28
C LEU A 253 1.99 -6.16 -17.75
N VAL A 254 3.20 -6.19 -18.33
CA VAL A 254 4.27 -7.09 -17.86
C VAL A 254 4.98 -6.56 -16.61
N HIS A 255 4.91 -5.26 -16.37
CA HIS A 255 5.46 -4.59 -15.19
C HIS A 255 4.37 -4.19 -14.19
N SER A 256 3.30 -4.98 -14.11
CA SER A 256 2.23 -4.73 -13.16
C SER A 256 2.48 -5.34 -11.78
N GLN A 257 1.65 -4.99 -10.82
CA GLN A 257 1.50 -5.61 -9.52
C GLN A 257 0.02 -5.54 -9.13
N SER A 258 -0.56 -6.58 -8.55
CA SER A 258 -1.94 -6.55 -8.07
C SER A 258 -2.03 -6.19 -6.59
N LEU A 259 -3.15 -5.59 -6.20
CA LEU A 259 -3.50 -5.33 -4.81
C LEU A 259 -5.02 -5.30 -4.63
N MET A 260 -5.53 -6.02 -3.63
CA MET A 260 -6.97 -6.19 -3.45
C MET A 260 -7.52 -5.13 -2.48
N PHE A 261 -8.70 -4.57 -2.77
CA PHE A 261 -9.35 -3.60 -1.89
C PHE A 261 -9.66 -4.15 -0.50
N ARG A 262 -9.94 -5.46 -0.39
CA ARG A 262 -10.17 -6.11 0.91
C ARG A 262 -8.92 -6.15 1.80
N GLU A 263 -7.73 -6.05 1.20
CA GLU A 263 -6.42 -6.05 1.86
C GLU A 263 -5.78 -4.66 1.89
N LEU A 264 -6.54 -3.61 1.54
CA LEU A 264 -6.06 -2.23 1.57
C LEU A 264 -6.96 -1.40 2.46
N THR A 265 -6.62 -1.28 3.74
CA THR A 265 -7.42 -0.46 4.67
C THR A 265 -7.29 1.02 4.36
N VAL A 266 -8.16 1.88 4.87
CA VAL A 266 -8.01 3.33 4.95
C VAL A 266 -7.76 3.67 6.40
N GLU A 267 -6.86 4.61 6.68
CA GLU A 267 -6.62 5.03 8.06
C GLU A 267 -7.95 5.45 8.72
N GLY A 268 -8.20 4.97 9.95
CA GLY A 268 -9.48 5.21 10.64
C GLY A 268 -10.64 4.27 10.26
N ASP A 269 -10.57 3.51 9.16
CA ASP A 269 -11.63 2.55 8.83
C ASP A 269 -11.76 1.43 9.88
N CYS A 270 -12.87 0.70 9.90
CA CYS A 270 -13.11 -0.33 10.91
C CYS A 270 -12.00 -1.40 10.94
N HIS A 271 -11.51 -1.85 9.80
CA HIS A 271 -10.49 -2.90 9.69
C HIS A 271 -9.11 -2.38 10.12
N TYR A 272 -8.76 -1.13 9.77
CA TYR A 272 -7.57 -0.44 10.23
C TYR A 272 -7.56 -0.33 11.75
N MET A 273 -8.66 0.14 12.34
CA MET A 273 -8.79 0.41 13.77
C MET A 273 -8.82 -0.87 14.60
N SER A 274 -9.45 -1.91 14.08
CA SER A 274 -9.71 -3.16 14.81
C SER A 274 -8.70 -4.28 14.54
N ASN A 275 -7.84 -4.11 13.54
CA ASN A 275 -7.07 -5.19 12.92
C ASN A 275 -7.99 -6.35 12.50
N PHE A 276 -8.93 -6.05 11.58
CA PHE A 276 -9.83 -7.02 10.95
C PHE A 276 -10.71 -7.81 11.93
N ALA A 277 -11.24 -7.14 12.95
CA ALA A 277 -12.16 -7.79 13.88
C ALA A 277 -13.49 -8.18 13.19
N ASN A 278 -14.09 -9.29 13.65
CA ASN A 278 -15.29 -9.89 13.06
C ASN A 278 -16.60 -9.06 13.20
N TYR A 279 -16.56 -7.93 13.90
CA TYR A 279 -17.68 -6.98 13.96
C TYR A 279 -17.64 -5.95 12.83
N CYS A 280 -16.53 -5.85 12.09
CA CYS A 280 -16.45 -5.07 10.86
C CYS A 280 -17.17 -5.80 9.72
N GLU A 281 -17.34 -5.11 8.59
CA GLU A 281 -17.87 -5.72 7.37
C GLU A 281 -17.05 -6.95 6.96
N ASP A 282 -17.75 -8.03 6.59
CA ASP A 282 -17.10 -9.24 6.06
C ASP A 282 -16.69 -9.00 4.61
N LEU A 283 -15.38 -8.87 4.40
CA LEU A 283 -14.77 -8.65 3.08
C LEU A 283 -14.42 -9.97 2.36
N GLY A 284 -14.81 -11.11 2.95
CA GLY A 284 -14.59 -12.45 2.40
C GLY A 284 -13.31 -13.11 2.90
N LYS A 285 -12.94 -14.22 2.25
CA LYS A 285 -11.72 -14.96 2.57
C LYS A 285 -10.48 -14.10 2.28
N HIS A 286 -9.42 -14.33 3.05
CA HIS A 286 -8.13 -13.62 2.95
C HIS A 286 -8.21 -12.11 3.25
N ALA A 287 -9.30 -11.64 3.87
CA ALA A 287 -9.40 -10.29 4.40
C ALA A 287 -9.02 -10.25 5.89
N ASP A 288 -7.77 -10.55 6.21
CA ASP A 288 -7.26 -10.64 7.59
C ASP A 288 -6.08 -9.70 7.87
N ARG A 289 -5.62 -8.95 6.87
CA ARG A 289 -4.49 -8.02 6.98
C ARG A 289 -4.58 -6.87 5.98
N ASP A 290 -3.78 -5.85 6.23
CA ASP A 290 -3.53 -4.75 5.31
C ASP A 290 -2.21 -5.01 4.57
N ALA A 291 -2.28 -5.39 3.30
CA ALA A 291 -1.16 -5.67 2.41
C ALA A 291 -0.66 -4.43 1.65
N GLY A 292 -1.20 -3.25 1.96
CA GLY A 292 -0.92 -2.04 1.19
C GLY A 292 0.56 -1.66 1.15
N PHE A 293 1.33 -1.87 2.23
CA PHE A 293 2.77 -1.58 2.21
C PHE A 293 3.55 -2.62 1.42
N GLU A 294 3.30 -3.91 1.66
CA GLU A 294 3.92 -5.03 0.94
C GLU A 294 3.76 -4.93 -0.57
N GLU A 295 2.51 -4.92 -1.06
CA GLU A 295 2.26 -5.04 -2.51
C GLU A 295 2.79 -3.81 -3.26
N ILE A 296 2.66 -2.63 -2.67
CA ILE A 296 3.16 -1.40 -3.29
C ILE A 296 4.69 -1.38 -3.25
N LEU A 297 5.32 -1.95 -2.20
CA LEU A 297 6.76 -2.10 -2.13
C LEU A 297 7.28 -3.13 -3.13
N HIS A 298 6.55 -4.23 -3.37
CA HIS A 298 6.86 -5.19 -4.44
C HIS A 298 6.97 -4.48 -5.79
N LEU A 299 6.01 -3.62 -6.14
CA LEU A 299 6.06 -2.84 -7.38
C LEU A 299 7.25 -1.86 -7.41
N VAL A 300 7.49 -1.13 -6.31
CA VAL A 300 8.62 -0.18 -6.21
C VAL A 300 9.96 -0.89 -6.33
N GLN A 301 10.09 -2.06 -5.72
CA GLN A 301 11.32 -2.83 -5.76
C GLN A 301 11.54 -3.45 -7.14
N ALA A 302 10.56 -4.19 -7.66
CA ALA A 302 10.66 -4.91 -8.93
C ALA A 302 10.84 -3.96 -10.12
N GLN A 303 10.21 -2.78 -10.12
CA GLN A 303 10.26 -1.88 -11.28
C GLN A 303 11.17 -0.65 -11.09
N GLY A 304 11.69 -0.44 -9.88
CA GLY A 304 12.43 0.77 -9.53
C GLY A 304 13.77 0.55 -8.84
N ILE A 305 13.86 -0.38 -7.88
CA ILE A 305 15.08 -0.60 -7.09
C ILE A 305 15.94 -1.70 -7.72
N ALA A 306 15.37 -2.90 -7.89
CA ALA A 306 16.10 -4.07 -8.35
C ALA A 306 16.73 -3.91 -9.75
N PRO A 307 16.00 -3.44 -10.78
CA PRO A 307 16.57 -3.23 -12.11
C PRO A 307 17.47 -1.98 -12.19
N ASN A 308 17.59 -1.18 -11.12
CA ASN A 308 18.34 0.06 -11.15
C ASN A 308 19.83 -0.17 -10.85
N PRO A 309 20.74 0.14 -11.79
CA PRO A 309 22.17 -0.09 -11.59
C PRO A 309 22.78 0.63 -10.38
N LYS A 310 22.20 1.76 -9.95
CA LYS A 310 22.66 2.48 -8.74
C LYS A 310 22.35 1.72 -7.44
N PHE A 311 21.31 0.90 -7.44
CA PHE A 311 20.83 0.16 -6.27
C PHE A 311 21.17 -1.32 -6.33
N LYS A 312 21.93 -1.78 -7.34
CA LYS A 312 22.30 -3.19 -7.49
C LYS A 312 22.95 -3.76 -6.23
N THR A 313 23.91 -3.05 -5.62
CA THR A 313 24.56 -3.53 -4.39
C THR A 313 23.59 -3.65 -3.22
N PHE A 314 22.63 -2.71 -3.10
CA PHE A 314 21.58 -2.77 -2.09
C PHE A 314 20.70 -4.00 -2.30
N GLN A 315 20.22 -4.23 -3.54
CA GLN A 315 19.38 -5.39 -3.87
C GLN A 315 20.13 -6.72 -3.67
N ASP A 316 21.37 -6.83 -4.14
CA ASP A 316 22.18 -8.05 -4.00
C ASP A 316 22.39 -8.43 -2.52
N GLN A 317 22.59 -7.42 -1.66
CA GLN A 317 22.77 -7.62 -0.23
C GLN A 317 21.48 -8.10 0.45
N PHE A 318 20.33 -7.50 0.12
CA PHE A 318 19.03 -7.96 0.61
C PHE A 318 18.73 -9.40 0.22
N GLN A 319 18.92 -9.72 -1.07
CA GLN A 319 18.73 -11.06 -1.59
C GLN A 319 19.61 -12.08 -0.85
N GLN A 320 20.90 -11.76 -0.66
CA GLN A 320 21.81 -12.65 0.04
C GLN A 320 21.42 -12.84 1.51
N ARG A 321 20.90 -11.80 2.17
CA ARG A 321 20.41 -11.86 3.55
C ARG A 321 19.16 -12.74 3.67
N ALA A 322 18.18 -12.55 2.78
CA ALA A 322 16.96 -13.38 2.75
C ALA A 322 17.32 -14.88 2.61
N LEU A 323 18.24 -15.20 1.71
CA LEU A 323 18.74 -16.57 1.51
C LEU A 323 19.49 -17.12 2.73
N ASP A 324 20.30 -16.32 3.42
CA ASP A 324 20.99 -16.73 4.65
C ASP A 324 19.99 -17.05 5.78
N LEU A 325 19.01 -16.16 6.00
CA LEU A 325 17.97 -16.33 7.02
C LEU A 325 17.14 -17.59 6.78
N TYR A 326 16.70 -17.81 5.54
CA TYR A 326 15.99 -19.04 5.16
C TYR A 326 16.84 -20.29 5.41
N ASN A 327 18.11 -20.31 4.96
CA ASN A 327 18.98 -21.47 5.14
C ASN A 327 19.27 -21.77 6.62
N ARG A 328 19.41 -20.74 7.45
CA ARG A 328 19.52 -20.90 8.91
C ARG A 328 18.27 -21.53 9.50
N HIS A 329 17.09 -21.01 9.14
CA HIS A 329 15.81 -21.56 9.60
C HIS A 329 15.64 -23.03 9.16
N ALA A 330 15.90 -23.34 7.89
CA ALA A 330 15.83 -24.69 7.34
C ALA A 330 16.81 -25.67 8.01
N ALA A 331 17.94 -25.17 8.51
CA ALA A 331 18.90 -25.93 9.29
C ALA A 331 18.53 -26.07 10.79
N GLY A 332 17.37 -25.55 11.21
CA GLY A 332 16.90 -25.56 12.60
C GLY A 332 17.63 -24.56 13.50
N GLN A 333 18.28 -23.54 12.92
CA GLN A 333 18.94 -22.47 13.66
C GLN A 333 18.00 -21.28 13.85
N ASP A 334 18.29 -20.47 14.87
CA ASP A 334 17.57 -19.22 15.10
C ASP A 334 17.68 -18.32 13.87
N SER A 335 16.53 -17.81 13.41
CA SER A 335 16.39 -16.88 12.30
C SER A 335 15.26 -15.91 12.59
N VAL A 336 15.46 -14.63 12.27
CA VAL A 336 14.44 -13.58 12.41
C VAL A 336 13.36 -13.67 11.34
N TRP A 337 13.60 -14.40 10.25
CA TRP A 337 12.62 -14.66 9.20
C TRP A 337 12.51 -16.16 8.95
N GLN A 338 11.29 -16.68 9.00
CA GLN A 338 11.00 -18.11 9.08
C GLN A 338 9.91 -18.54 8.09
N PRO A 339 10.08 -18.26 6.78
CA PRO A 339 9.06 -18.62 5.80
C PRO A 339 8.90 -20.14 5.71
N THR A 340 7.70 -20.60 5.35
CA THR A 340 7.45 -22.03 5.18
C THR A 340 8.19 -22.56 3.94
N GLN A 341 8.47 -23.87 3.91
CA GLN A 341 9.06 -24.50 2.73
C GLN A 341 8.18 -24.35 1.48
N SER A 342 6.86 -24.31 1.65
CA SER A 342 5.91 -24.13 0.55
C SER A 342 6.04 -22.74 -0.04
N SER A 343 5.97 -21.70 0.81
CA SER A 343 6.15 -20.30 0.39
C SER A 343 7.49 -20.09 -0.28
N TRP A 344 8.57 -20.63 0.30
CA TRP A 344 9.90 -20.53 -0.30
C TRP A 344 9.98 -21.15 -1.70
N ASN A 345 9.35 -22.31 -1.91
CA ASN A 345 9.35 -22.97 -3.21
C ASN A 345 8.53 -22.19 -4.25
N ASP A 346 7.40 -21.62 -3.82
CA ASP A 346 6.52 -20.77 -4.63
C ASP A 346 7.29 -19.54 -5.14
N TRP A 347 7.91 -18.80 -4.23
CA TRP A 347 8.72 -17.63 -4.58
C TRP A 347 9.91 -17.97 -5.48
N LEU A 348 10.52 -19.14 -5.32
CA LEU A 348 11.63 -19.56 -6.17
C LEU A 348 11.16 -19.94 -7.58
N SER A 349 9.91 -20.40 -7.76
CA SER A 349 9.34 -20.67 -9.09
C SER A 349 8.90 -19.40 -9.83
N ASP A 350 8.59 -18.33 -9.11
CA ASP A 350 8.17 -17.04 -9.70
C ASP A 350 9.32 -16.26 -10.38
N ASP A 351 10.55 -16.76 -10.28
CA ASP A 351 11.78 -16.09 -10.73
C ASP A 351 12.02 -16.22 -12.25
N ILE A 352 11.23 -15.53 -13.07
CA ILE A 352 11.38 -15.54 -14.53
C ILE A 352 12.18 -14.36 -15.12
N ASP A 353 12.29 -13.25 -14.39
CA ASP A 353 13.02 -12.07 -14.84
C ASP A 353 14.32 -11.88 -14.01
N PRO A 354 15.49 -12.19 -14.59
CA PRO A 354 16.76 -12.03 -13.89
C PRO A 354 17.13 -10.56 -13.61
N GLU A 355 16.48 -9.57 -14.25
CA GLU A 355 16.73 -8.15 -14.00
C GLU A 355 16.11 -7.66 -12.68
N ILE A 356 15.00 -8.26 -12.25
CA ILE A 356 14.31 -7.89 -10.99
C ILE A 356 14.77 -8.75 -9.81
N GLY A 357 15.43 -9.89 -10.07
CA GLY A 357 15.91 -10.80 -9.04
C GLY A 357 14.78 -11.58 -8.39
N PRO A 358 15.08 -12.39 -7.36
CA PRO A 358 14.16 -13.42 -6.92
C PRO A 358 13.04 -12.90 -6.01
N SER A 359 11.85 -13.49 -6.11
CA SER A 359 10.65 -13.06 -5.38
C SER A 359 10.83 -13.18 -3.87
N TYR A 360 11.57 -14.18 -3.37
CA TYR A 360 11.83 -14.30 -1.92
C TYR A 360 12.56 -13.09 -1.32
N SER A 361 13.31 -12.34 -2.13
CA SER A 361 14.00 -11.13 -1.67
C SER A 361 13.05 -9.93 -1.56
N HIS A 362 11.93 -9.96 -2.29
CA HIS A 362 10.88 -8.98 -2.22
C HIS A 362 10.01 -9.20 -0.98
N GLU A 363 9.64 -10.46 -0.75
CA GLU A 363 8.85 -10.90 0.41
C GLU A 363 9.58 -10.61 1.72
N TYR A 364 10.88 -10.89 1.79
CA TYR A 364 11.70 -10.53 2.94
C TYR A 364 11.75 -9.01 3.20
N LEU A 365 11.93 -8.20 2.15
CA LEU A 365 11.95 -6.74 2.30
C LEU A 365 10.59 -6.21 2.77
N ALA A 366 9.49 -6.70 2.20
CA ALA A 366 8.14 -6.37 2.62
C ALA A 366 7.88 -6.75 4.08
N ALA A 367 8.23 -7.98 4.47
CA ALA A 367 8.04 -8.47 5.82
C ALA A 367 8.79 -7.67 6.88
N ALA A 368 10.06 -7.33 6.59
CA ALA A 368 10.82 -6.43 7.43
C ALA A 368 10.22 -5.02 7.46
N PHE A 369 9.82 -4.46 6.31
CA PHE A 369 9.27 -3.10 6.25
C PHE A 369 7.94 -2.97 7.01
N GLU A 370 7.02 -3.91 6.86
CA GLU A 370 5.74 -3.87 7.59
C GLU A 370 5.93 -3.97 9.11
N ALA A 371 6.88 -4.81 9.56
CA ALA A 371 7.28 -4.87 10.96
C ALA A 371 7.89 -3.53 11.43
N TYR A 372 8.73 -2.89 10.61
CA TYR A 372 9.31 -1.57 10.88
C TYR A 372 8.24 -0.48 11.04
N MET A 373 7.16 -0.57 10.25
CA MET A 373 6.00 0.31 10.30
C MET A 373 4.98 -0.07 11.39
N GLY A 374 5.24 -1.12 12.18
CA GLY A 374 4.41 -1.53 13.31
C GLY A 374 3.08 -2.17 12.91
N MET A 375 2.94 -2.63 11.66
CA MET A 375 1.74 -3.30 11.16
C MET A 375 1.42 -4.57 11.96
N TRP A 376 2.47 -5.26 12.42
CA TRP A 376 2.38 -6.57 13.07
C TRP A 376 2.70 -6.56 14.57
N GLU A 377 2.97 -5.42 15.19
CA GLU A 377 3.36 -5.35 16.62
C GLU A 377 2.29 -5.90 17.60
N HIS A 378 1.08 -6.15 17.10
CA HIS A 378 -0.04 -6.69 17.87
C HIS A 378 -0.15 -8.23 17.83
N THR A 379 0.68 -8.90 17.02
CA THR A 379 0.72 -10.36 16.85
C THR A 379 2.00 -10.94 17.46
N SER A 380 2.16 -12.27 17.39
CA SER A 380 3.39 -12.96 17.81
C SER A 380 4.45 -13.07 16.70
N SER A 381 4.05 -12.90 15.45
CA SER A 381 4.90 -12.94 14.26
C SER A 381 4.29 -12.06 13.19
N GLY A 382 5.13 -11.44 12.38
CA GLY A 382 4.73 -10.59 11.27
C GLY A 382 4.50 -11.37 9.98
N LEU A 383 4.39 -10.60 8.90
CA LEU A 383 4.32 -11.14 7.54
C LEU A 383 5.41 -12.19 7.32
N ASP A 384 5.03 -13.31 6.71
CA ASP A 384 5.90 -14.45 6.41
C ASP A 384 6.74 -14.95 7.58
N SER A 385 6.15 -14.90 8.77
CA SER A 385 6.81 -15.31 10.02
C SER A 385 8.08 -14.51 10.33
N TYR A 386 8.09 -13.22 10.04
CA TYR A 386 9.10 -12.30 10.54
C TYR A 386 8.95 -12.08 12.06
N GLN A 387 10.04 -12.12 12.81
CA GLN A 387 10.00 -12.21 14.27
C GLN A 387 10.25 -10.86 14.98
N ALA A 388 10.94 -9.92 14.34
CA ALA A 388 11.32 -8.64 14.95
C ALA A 388 10.27 -7.54 14.69
N LEU A 389 9.24 -7.48 15.54
CA LEU A 389 8.02 -6.70 15.29
C LEU A 389 8.07 -5.23 15.72
N THR A 390 9.19 -4.77 16.26
CA THR A 390 9.42 -3.35 16.57
C THR A 390 10.74 -2.89 15.97
N ARG A 391 10.88 -1.57 15.73
CA ARG A 391 12.16 -1.00 15.30
C ARG A 391 13.31 -1.32 16.25
N SER A 392 13.02 -1.44 17.55
CA SER A 392 14.03 -1.81 18.54
C SER A 392 14.47 -3.26 18.38
N ASP A 393 13.51 -4.18 18.22
CA ASP A 393 13.82 -5.60 18.03
C ASP A 393 14.55 -5.81 16.71
N MET A 394 14.14 -5.12 15.64
CA MET A 394 14.80 -5.20 14.33
C MET A 394 16.26 -4.76 14.40
N ARG A 395 16.57 -3.64 15.08
CA ARG A 395 17.97 -3.20 15.27
C ARG A 395 18.83 -4.22 16.03
N ASN A 396 18.23 -5.07 16.85
CA ASN A 396 18.93 -6.08 17.65
C ASN A 396 19.05 -7.42 16.91
N ASP A 397 17.95 -7.87 16.28
CA ASP A 397 17.80 -9.23 15.75
C ASP A 397 18.02 -9.29 14.23
N ASP A 398 17.87 -8.15 13.53
CA ASP A 398 18.06 -8.01 12.09
C ASP A 398 18.65 -6.63 11.73
N PHE A 399 19.82 -6.35 12.28
CA PHE A 399 20.49 -5.06 12.14
C PHE A 399 20.62 -4.61 10.68
N GLU A 400 20.88 -5.54 9.76
CA GLU A 400 20.98 -5.24 8.33
C GLU A 400 19.67 -4.68 7.77
N ALA A 401 18.53 -5.31 8.06
CA ALA A 401 17.22 -4.81 7.64
C ALA A 401 16.90 -3.44 8.22
N ALA A 402 17.14 -3.24 9.53
CA ALA A 402 16.98 -1.94 10.17
C ALA A 402 17.82 -0.86 9.48
N PHE A 403 19.11 -1.15 9.26
CA PHE A 403 20.03 -0.21 8.60
C PHE A 403 19.53 0.16 7.22
N TRP A 404 19.15 -0.82 6.40
CA TRP A 404 18.70 -0.56 5.04
C TRP A 404 17.40 0.23 4.98
N ILE A 405 16.39 -0.13 5.78
CA ILE A 405 15.10 0.56 5.82
C ILE A 405 15.29 2.00 6.29
N GLU A 406 16.02 2.23 7.39
CA GLU A 406 16.30 3.57 7.94
C GLU A 406 17.16 4.44 7.01
N ASN A 407 17.94 3.82 6.12
CA ASN A 407 18.75 4.54 5.14
C ASN A 407 18.09 4.64 3.76
N MET A 408 16.89 4.10 3.59
CA MET A 408 16.15 4.14 2.34
C MET A 408 14.83 4.89 2.48
N PHE A 409 14.01 4.61 3.50
CA PHE A 409 12.65 5.10 3.65
C PHE A 409 12.48 5.98 4.90
N HIS A 410 11.50 6.88 4.86
CA HIS A 410 11.22 7.75 6.00
C HIS A 410 10.60 6.99 7.18
N ASP A 411 10.98 7.38 8.39
CA ASP A 411 10.36 6.91 9.63
C ASP A 411 8.88 7.31 9.75
N TYR A 412 8.53 8.49 9.25
CA TYR A 412 7.18 9.05 9.29
C TYR A 412 6.56 9.08 7.88
N LEU A 413 5.26 8.87 7.80
CA LEU A 413 4.54 8.79 6.53
C LEU A 413 4.53 10.16 5.85
N GLN A 414 4.92 10.18 4.57
CA GLN A 414 5.20 11.41 3.80
C GLN A 414 3.98 11.87 2.99
N TYR A 415 2.78 11.48 3.41
CA TYR A 415 1.51 11.80 2.80
C TYR A 415 0.50 12.24 3.86
N THR A 416 -0.60 12.88 3.44
CA THR A 416 -1.74 13.17 4.31
C THR A 416 -2.66 11.96 4.38
N ALA A 417 -2.72 11.30 5.54
CA ALA A 417 -3.64 10.20 5.75
C ALA A 417 -5.08 10.71 5.81
N HIS A 418 -6.00 9.97 5.20
CA HIS A 418 -7.43 10.23 5.30
C HIS A 418 -7.99 9.38 6.43
N ILE A 419 -8.41 10.01 7.52
CA ILE A 419 -8.94 9.33 8.70
C ILE A 419 -10.45 9.18 8.56
N ASP A 420 -10.94 7.97 8.31
CA ASP A 420 -12.36 7.66 8.17
C ASP A 420 -13.11 7.76 9.52
N SER A 421 -13.88 8.84 9.69
CA SER A 421 -14.64 9.09 10.92
C SER A 421 -15.72 8.04 11.21
N ALA A 422 -16.31 7.41 10.20
CA ALA A 422 -17.32 6.38 10.39
C ALA A 422 -16.72 5.07 10.93
N GLY A 423 -15.53 4.68 10.45
CA GLY A 423 -14.77 3.55 10.98
C GLY A 423 -14.33 3.77 12.43
N VAL A 424 -13.86 4.98 12.76
CA VAL A 424 -13.48 5.35 14.13
C VAL A 424 -14.69 5.24 15.06
N GLU A 425 -15.86 5.76 14.67
CA GLU A 425 -17.10 5.61 15.44
C GLU A 425 -17.49 4.12 15.62
N THR A 426 -17.41 3.33 14.55
CA THR A 426 -17.74 1.89 14.59
C THR A 426 -16.84 1.15 15.58
N TYR A 427 -15.53 1.41 15.56
CA TYR A 427 -14.58 0.84 16.51
C TYR A 427 -14.91 1.23 17.96
N TYR A 428 -15.16 2.52 18.21
CA TYR A 428 -15.45 3.03 19.55
C TYR A 428 -16.76 2.47 20.12
N ASN A 429 -17.81 2.41 19.32
CA ASN A 429 -19.11 1.87 19.73
C ASN A 429 -19.03 0.38 20.10
N ASN A 430 -18.19 -0.39 19.42
CA ASN A 430 -17.95 -1.79 19.75
C ASN A 430 -17.08 -1.96 21.01
N ARG A 431 -16.03 -1.14 21.14
CA ARG A 431 -15.06 -1.28 22.24
C ARG A 431 -15.54 -0.67 23.56
N PHE A 432 -16.33 0.40 23.50
CA PHE A 432 -16.83 1.15 24.66
C PHE A 432 -18.36 1.28 24.66
N PRO A 433 -19.10 0.16 24.74
CA PRO A 433 -20.56 0.12 24.53
C PRO A 433 -21.39 0.81 25.62
N GLN A 434 -20.78 1.20 26.75
CA GLN A 434 -21.46 1.88 27.85
C GLN A 434 -21.79 3.35 27.55
N GLY A 435 -21.38 3.86 26.37
CA GLY A 435 -21.80 5.15 25.81
C GLY A 435 -21.15 6.36 26.47
N GLY A 436 -21.11 7.47 25.72
CA GLY A 436 -20.71 8.79 26.23
C GLY A 436 -19.25 9.19 26.01
N LEU A 437 -18.43 8.35 25.38
CA LEU A 437 -17.11 8.77 24.88
C LEU A 437 -17.23 9.24 23.44
N THR A 438 -16.64 10.40 23.13
CA THR A 438 -16.49 10.85 21.75
C THR A 438 -15.51 9.91 21.02
N PRO A 439 -15.85 9.40 19.83
CA PRO A 439 -14.91 8.63 19.02
C PRO A 439 -13.61 9.42 18.85
N THR A 440 -12.45 8.80 19.09
CA THR A 440 -11.15 9.51 19.08
C THR A 440 -10.13 8.72 18.27
N PHE A 441 -9.45 9.35 17.32
CA PHE A 441 -8.32 8.72 16.64
C PHE A 441 -7.01 9.13 17.31
N HIS A 442 -6.18 8.16 17.68
CA HIS A 442 -4.89 8.41 18.31
C HIS A 442 -3.73 8.18 17.33
N MET A 443 -2.86 9.18 17.16
CA MET A 443 -1.57 9.08 16.47
C MET A 443 -0.42 8.86 17.46
N SER A 444 -0.67 8.76 18.77
CA SER A 444 0.36 8.35 19.74
C SER A 444 0.23 6.86 20.03
N LYS A 445 1.36 6.15 20.14
CA LYS A 445 1.36 4.73 20.52
C LYS A 445 0.69 4.56 21.90
N SER A 446 -0.30 3.68 21.98
CA SER A 446 -0.90 3.27 23.25
C SER A 446 0.15 2.53 24.09
N THR A 447 0.25 2.90 25.38
CA THR A 447 1.24 2.36 26.33
C THR A 447 0.61 1.76 27.59
N HIS A 448 -0.69 1.97 27.81
CA HIS A 448 -1.41 1.47 28.99
C HIS A 448 -2.67 0.67 28.60
N PRO A 449 -2.95 -0.47 29.25
CA PRO A 449 -4.14 -1.26 28.96
C PRO A 449 -5.47 -0.50 29.18
N PRO A 450 -6.50 -0.77 28.37
CA PRO A 450 -6.50 -1.75 27.28
C PRO A 450 -5.82 -1.18 26.02
N MET A 451 -4.79 -1.89 25.51
CA MET A 451 -4.01 -1.47 24.33
C MET A 451 -4.91 -1.22 23.11
N GLU A 452 -4.58 -0.21 22.32
CA GLU A 452 -5.18 0.08 21.03
C GLU A 452 -4.20 -0.27 19.91
N PRO A 453 -4.21 -1.51 19.39
CA PRO A 453 -3.23 -1.99 18.42
C PRO A 453 -3.03 -1.12 17.17
N TYR A 454 -4.08 -0.45 16.68
CA TYR A 454 -3.95 0.44 15.52
C TYR A 454 -2.95 1.58 15.77
N THR A 455 -2.71 1.94 17.03
CA THR A 455 -1.73 2.98 17.40
C THR A 455 -0.28 2.57 17.16
N PHE A 456 -0.02 1.28 16.92
CA PHE A 456 1.33 0.79 16.60
C PHE A 456 1.74 1.18 15.17
N LYS A 457 0.76 1.36 14.27
CA LYS A 457 0.94 1.83 12.89
C LYS A 457 0.60 3.32 12.74
N SER A 458 -0.44 3.85 13.40
CA SER A 458 -0.80 5.27 13.28
C SER A 458 0.22 6.22 13.91
N ARG A 459 1.13 5.72 14.76
CA ARG A 459 2.20 6.52 15.39
C ARG A 459 3.16 7.19 14.43
N TRP A 460 3.20 6.72 13.19
CA TRP A 460 4.08 7.24 12.15
C TRP A 460 3.40 8.30 11.27
N LEU A 461 2.14 8.64 11.54
CA LEU A 461 1.45 9.73 10.87
C LEU A 461 1.92 11.08 11.40
N VAL A 462 2.11 12.05 10.51
CA VAL A 462 2.34 13.46 10.87
C VAL A 462 1.43 14.41 10.08
N ASN A 463 0.73 13.90 9.06
CA ASN A 463 -0.26 14.66 8.31
C ASN A 463 -1.56 13.86 8.26
N ALA A 464 -2.68 14.48 8.66
CA ALA A 464 -3.98 13.83 8.71
C ALA A 464 -5.10 14.76 8.23
N LYS A 465 -6.09 14.19 7.54
CA LYS A 465 -7.35 14.82 7.18
C LYS A 465 -8.48 13.92 7.65
N ILE A 466 -9.39 14.45 8.46
CA ILE A 466 -10.61 13.73 8.82
C ILE A 466 -11.54 13.72 7.61
N ILE A 467 -12.01 12.54 7.22
CA ILE A 467 -13.01 12.35 6.15
C ILE A 467 -14.28 11.71 6.71
N GLY A 468 -15.37 11.76 5.93
CA GLY A 468 -16.69 11.35 6.38
C GLY A 468 -17.43 12.45 7.13
N ASP A 469 -18.65 12.15 7.57
CA ASP A 469 -19.60 13.11 8.15
C ASP A 469 -19.88 12.88 9.64
N VAL A 470 -19.03 12.12 10.33
CA VAL A 470 -19.14 11.86 11.77
C VAL A 470 -18.23 12.79 12.55
N ALA A 471 -18.75 13.38 13.63
CA ALA A 471 -17.95 14.17 14.56
C ALA A 471 -17.02 13.26 15.35
N MET A 472 -15.72 13.57 15.37
CA MET A 472 -14.75 12.80 16.14
C MET A 472 -13.65 13.69 16.70
N ASN A 473 -12.90 13.14 17.66
CA ASN A 473 -11.69 13.77 18.16
C ASN A 473 -10.46 13.17 17.48
N LEU A 474 -9.36 13.92 17.48
CA LEU A 474 -8.05 13.42 17.07
C LEU A 474 -7.01 13.87 18.09
N THR A 475 -6.18 12.95 18.55
CA THR A 475 -5.00 13.23 19.37
C THR A 475 -3.76 12.86 18.59
N ALA A 476 -2.92 13.85 18.29
CA ALA A 476 -1.75 13.70 17.45
C ALA A 476 -0.60 12.95 18.17
N ASN A 477 0.61 13.04 17.63
CA ASN A 477 1.85 12.63 18.30
C ASN A 477 2.71 13.83 18.64
N ASP A 478 3.88 13.57 19.22
CA ASP A 478 4.79 14.63 19.70
C ASP A 478 5.70 15.17 18.58
N GLN A 479 5.25 15.12 17.31
CA GLN A 479 5.96 15.65 16.13
C GLN A 479 5.27 16.92 15.62
N ASP A 480 5.86 17.57 14.62
CA ASP A 480 5.21 18.68 13.93
C ASP A 480 4.07 18.14 13.04
N ASN A 481 2.82 18.28 13.48
CA ASN A 481 1.67 17.74 12.76
C ASN A 481 0.99 18.77 11.85
N THR A 482 0.43 18.29 10.74
CA THR A 482 -0.52 19.05 9.91
C THR A 482 -1.86 18.33 9.89
N ILE A 483 -2.90 18.96 10.44
CA ILE A 483 -4.21 18.32 10.63
C ILE A 483 -5.32 19.16 9.98
N GLU A 484 -6.23 18.51 9.27
CA GLU A 484 -7.46 19.11 8.70
C GLU A 484 -8.69 18.35 9.23
N GLY A 485 -9.69 19.07 9.74
CA GLY A 485 -10.98 18.48 10.16
C GLY A 485 -11.94 18.21 8.99
N ASN A 486 -13.03 17.50 9.28
CA ASN A 486 -14.16 17.35 8.36
C ASN A 486 -15.20 18.46 8.61
N SER A 487 -16.37 18.38 7.97
CA SER A 487 -17.45 19.37 8.12
C SER A 487 -18.24 19.26 9.44
N GLN A 488 -17.79 18.47 10.40
CA GLN A 488 -18.39 18.33 11.72
C GLN A 488 -17.54 19.04 12.78
N ASN A 489 -18.10 19.26 13.96
CA ASN A 489 -17.35 19.85 15.06
C ASN A 489 -16.39 18.83 15.67
N ASN A 490 -15.09 19.04 15.54
CA ASN A 490 -14.06 18.14 16.06
C ASN A 490 -13.31 18.75 17.25
N VAL A 491 -12.73 17.91 18.11
CA VAL A 491 -11.72 18.33 19.09
C VAL A 491 -10.38 17.72 18.70
N VAL A 492 -9.39 18.57 18.46
CA VAL A 492 -8.08 18.15 17.97
C VAL A 492 -7.01 18.59 18.96
N ASP A 493 -6.17 17.64 19.38
CA ASP A 493 -5.00 17.90 20.23
C ASP A 493 -3.71 17.66 19.44
N GLY A 494 -2.94 18.73 19.19
CA GLY A 494 -1.64 18.67 18.52
C GLY A 494 -0.53 18.05 19.38
N LYS A 495 -0.70 18.03 20.71
CA LYS A 495 0.33 17.63 21.70
C LYS A 495 1.59 18.51 21.64
N ASP A 496 2.78 17.90 21.56
CA ASP A 496 4.07 18.57 21.46
C ASP A 496 4.46 18.70 19.98
N GLY A 497 5.25 19.72 19.63
CA GLY A 497 5.65 19.98 18.25
C GLY A 497 5.30 21.39 17.83
N VAL A 498 5.40 21.67 16.53
CA VAL A 498 4.91 22.89 15.90
C VAL A 498 3.76 22.51 14.97
N ASP A 499 2.57 22.44 15.54
CA ASP A 499 1.38 21.92 14.87
C ASP A 499 0.67 23.00 14.06
N THR A 500 0.14 22.58 12.90
CA THR A 500 -0.61 23.43 11.99
C THR A 500 -1.97 22.83 11.70
N TYR A 501 -3.03 23.55 12.04
CA TYR A 501 -4.38 23.22 11.62
C TYR A 501 -4.66 23.81 10.23
N ILE A 502 -5.15 23.01 9.29
CA ILE A 502 -5.51 23.45 7.95
C ILE A 502 -7.00 23.73 7.89
N VAL A 503 -7.35 24.87 7.30
CA VAL A 503 -8.72 25.21 6.93
C VAL A 503 -8.74 25.53 5.44
N SER A 504 -9.50 24.74 4.68
CA SER A 504 -9.67 24.91 3.24
C SER A 504 -10.63 26.07 2.86
N GLU A 505 -10.55 27.21 3.57
CA GLU A 505 -11.33 28.44 3.40
C GLU A 505 -10.41 29.67 3.50
N ASP A 506 -10.88 30.81 2.99
CA ASP A 506 -10.25 32.11 3.28
C ASP A 506 -10.63 32.56 4.70
N PHE A 507 -9.69 33.17 5.43
CA PHE A 507 -9.93 33.58 6.82
C PHE A 507 -11.11 34.54 6.99
N SER A 508 -11.45 35.34 5.96
CA SER A 508 -12.60 36.26 6.00
C SER A 508 -13.96 35.57 6.22
N ASN A 509 -14.05 34.26 5.94
CA ASN A 509 -15.25 33.46 6.14
C ASN A 509 -15.27 32.78 7.52
N CYS A 510 -14.21 32.93 8.30
CA CYS A 510 -13.99 32.21 9.54
C CYS A 510 -13.90 33.15 10.74
N THR A 511 -14.05 32.58 11.93
CA THR A 511 -13.79 33.27 13.20
C THR A 511 -12.95 32.39 14.10
N ILE A 512 -12.01 33.01 14.84
CA ILE A 512 -11.19 32.35 15.85
C ILE A 512 -11.56 32.93 17.21
N PHE A 513 -11.85 32.06 18.17
CA PHE A 513 -12.10 32.42 19.57
C PHE A 513 -11.01 31.81 20.47
N HIS A 514 -10.16 32.67 21.01
CA HIS A 514 -9.09 32.27 21.92
C HIS A 514 -9.62 31.95 23.31
N GLN A 515 -9.28 30.77 23.83
CA GLN A 515 -9.60 30.33 25.19
C GLN A 515 -8.32 30.07 25.98
N LYS A 516 -8.44 29.77 27.27
CA LYS A 516 -7.27 29.63 28.16
C LYS A 516 -6.37 28.45 27.78
N TYR A 517 -6.95 27.39 27.21
CA TYR A 517 -6.25 26.12 26.93
C TYR A 517 -6.51 25.58 25.52
N SER A 518 -7.25 26.33 24.71
CA SER A 518 -7.64 25.93 23.35
C SER A 518 -8.03 27.16 22.53
N ASP A 519 -8.06 26.99 21.22
CA ASP A 519 -8.59 27.94 20.27
C ASP A 519 -9.77 27.30 19.54
N SER A 520 -10.91 28.00 19.47
CA SER A 520 -12.04 27.52 18.67
C SER A 520 -12.00 28.18 17.30
N VAL A 521 -12.05 27.38 16.25
CA VAL A 521 -12.07 27.82 14.85
C VAL A 521 -13.43 27.48 14.27
N ASN A 522 -14.17 28.49 13.85
CA ASN A 522 -15.49 28.33 13.26
C ASN A 522 -15.46 28.76 11.79
N CYS A 523 -15.67 27.80 10.90
CA CYS A 523 -15.63 27.97 9.44
C CYS A 523 -16.74 27.15 8.77
N PRO A 524 -17.28 27.60 7.62
CA PRO A 524 -18.26 26.80 6.87
C PRO A 524 -17.76 25.42 6.44
N SER A 525 -16.46 25.30 6.12
CA SER A 525 -15.86 24.05 5.65
C SER A 525 -15.62 23.01 6.74
N THR A 526 -15.35 23.43 7.98
CA THR A 526 -14.96 22.53 9.08
C THR A 526 -15.90 22.56 10.29
N GLY A 527 -16.97 23.36 10.25
CA GLY A 527 -17.82 23.55 11.42
C GLY A 527 -17.11 24.33 12.53
N ILE A 528 -17.32 23.94 13.79
CA ILE A 528 -16.69 24.55 14.97
C ILE A 528 -15.72 23.53 15.56
N ASP A 529 -14.44 23.70 15.26
CA ASP A 529 -13.38 22.87 15.81
C ASP A 529 -12.79 23.50 17.07
N GLU A 530 -12.42 22.67 18.04
CA GLU A 530 -11.64 23.04 19.21
C GLU A 530 -10.21 22.51 19.07
N LEU A 531 -9.24 23.42 19.03
CA LEU A 531 -7.83 23.12 18.83
C LEU A 531 -7.07 23.27 20.14
N MET A 532 -6.49 22.18 20.62
CA MET A 532 -5.58 22.16 21.77
C MET A 532 -4.15 22.02 21.28
N ASN A 533 -3.25 22.78 21.90
CA ASN A 533 -1.81 22.73 21.66
C ASN A 533 -1.33 23.08 20.24
N PHE A 534 -2.12 23.77 19.41
CA PHE A 534 -1.66 24.23 18.09
C PHE A 534 -0.87 25.54 18.14
N GLU A 535 0.15 25.66 17.28
CA GLU A 535 0.92 26.90 17.07
C GLU A 535 0.39 27.73 15.90
N LYS A 536 -0.28 27.09 14.93
CA LYS A 536 -0.68 27.73 13.67
C LYS A 536 -2.03 27.25 13.17
N ILE A 537 -2.75 28.16 12.53
CA ILE A 537 -3.86 27.83 11.62
C ILE A 537 -3.52 28.38 10.25
N LYS A 538 -3.59 27.53 9.23
CA LYS A 538 -3.36 27.89 7.83
C LYS A 538 -4.68 27.87 7.07
N PHE A 539 -5.08 29.05 6.62
CA PHE A 539 -6.16 29.29 5.67
C PHE A 539 -5.60 29.29 4.23
N ASN A 540 -6.48 29.37 3.24
CA ASN A 540 -6.08 29.47 1.83
C ASN A 540 -5.31 30.78 1.53
N ASP A 541 -5.63 31.86 2.24
CA ASP A 541 -5.13 33.21 2.00
C ASP A 541 -4.05 33.66 2.99
N GLN A 542 -3.96 33.04 4.18
CA GLN A 542 -3.01 33.43 5.22
C GLN A 542 -2.74 32.34 6.27
N VAL A 543 -1.70 32.56 7.08
CA VAL A 543 -1.37 31.74 8.25
C VAL A 543 -1.49 32.61 9.50
N ILE A 544 -2.27 32.17 10.47
CA ILE A 544 -2.42 32.80 11.78
C ILE A 544 -1.57 32.02 12.78
N SER A 545 -0.66 32.71 13.48
CA SER A 545 0.04 32.13 14.62
C SER A 545 -0.84 32.21 15.86
N LEU A 546 -0.99 31.09 16.55
CA LEU A 546 -1.65 31.01 17.84
C LEU A 546 -0.62 31.32 18.93
N THR A 547 -0.91 32.32 19.75
CA THR A 547 -0.06 32.67 20.90
C THR A 547 -0.43 31.77 22.07
N LYS A 548 0.51 30.93 22.52
CA LYS A 548 0.40 30.21 23.81
C LYS A 548 0.71 31.13 24.98
#